data_AF-A0AAD8CNB1-F1
#
_entry.id   AF-A0AAD8CNB1-F1
#
_cell.length_a   1.000
_cell.length_b   1.000
_cell.length_c   1.000
_cell.angle_alpha   90.00
_cell.angle_beta   90.00
_cell.angle_gamma   90.00
#
_symmetry.space_group_name_H-M   'P 1'
#
loop_
_entity.id
_entity.type
_entity.pdbx_description
1 polymer ?
#
loop_
_entity_poly.entity_id
_entity_poly.type
_entity_poly.pdbx_seq_one_letter_code
_entity_poly.pdbx_strand_id
1 'polypeptide(L)'
;MGSVSYLLRGAKWGSMLSKCLPVFLCCVYLLYRTSHQRGRYHKFILAGLLLSSLGDACLIYPHLFIVGMAFFAVAHISYICAFGWSPLSPLPLAVILPVEGLIFFTVLLPELDGLLVYLIPLYILLLGTMVWRSLVVPLPRDAWFFAAAGGVSFMVSDTALAIDKFCTPLPYAEAVIMGTYYLAQILLTLSATDGTEQRRETTKKKH
;
A
#
# COMPACT_ATOMS: atom_id res chain seq x y z
N MET A 1 -13.43 34.72 -14.25
CA MET A 1 -13.69 33.34 -13.77
C MET A 1 -12.82 32.27 -14.45
N GLY A 2 -12.34 32.45 -15.68
CA GLY A 2 -11.47 31.47 -16.37
C GLY A 2 -10.08 31.29 -15.73
N SER A 3 -9.31 32.36 -15.48
CA SER A 3 -7.90 32.26 -15.05
C SER A 3 -7.67 31.58 -13.70
N VAL A 4 -8.56 31.81 -12.72
CA VAL A 4 -8.51 31.12 -11.41
C VAL A 4 -8.80 29.63 -11.57
N SER A 5 -9.72 29.25 -12.46
CA SER A 5 -10.02 27.84 -12.73
C SER A 5 -8.86 27.11 -13.42
N TYR A 6 -8.09 27.79 -14.28
CA TYR A 6 -6.89 27.23 -14.89
C TYR A 6 -5.74 27.08 -13.88
N LEU A 7 -5.53 28.06 -13.00
CA LEU A 7 -4.54 27.98 -11.93
C LEU A 7 -4.85 26.85 -10.94
N LEU A 8 -6.12 26.71 -10.54
CA LEU A 8 -6.58 25.61 -9.68
C LEU A 8 -6.47 24.25 -10.36
N ARG A 9 -6.74 24.15 -11.67
CA ARG A 9 -6.49 22.92 -12.43
C ARG A 9 -5.00 22.60 -12.46
N GLY A 10 -4.14 23.57 -12.81
CA GLY A 10 -2.69 23.39 -12.86
C GLY A 10 -2.09 22.94 -11.53
N ALA A 11 -2.53 23.53 -10.41
CA ALA A 11 -2.12 23.11 -9.07
C ALA A 11 -2.54 21.66 -8.73
N LYS A 12 -3.73 21.24 -9.16
CA LYS A 12 -4.20 19.85 -8.99
C LYS A 12 -3.42 18.85 -9.84
N TRP A 13 -3.06 19.21 -11.07
CA TRP A 13 -2.17 18.39 -11.91
C TRP A 13 -0.78 18.26 -11.31
N GLY A 14 -0.22 19.33 -10.74
CA GLY A 14 1.06 19.30 -10.04
C GLY A 14 1.04 18.37 -8.82
N SER A 15 -0.01 18.43 -8.01
CA SER A 15 -0.22 17.53 -6.86
C SER A 15 -0.44 16.07 -7.31
N MET A 16 -1.13 15.85 -8.42
CA MET A 16 -1.32 14.51 -8.98
C MET A 16 -0.02 13.86 -9.41
N LEU A 17 0.80 14.61 -10.14
CA LEU A 17 2.09 14.14 -10.56
C LEU A 17 2.98 13.86 -9.36
N SER A 18 3.03 14.76 -8.36
CA SER A 18 3.86 14.53 -7.18
C SER A 18 3.43 13.31 -6.35
N LYS A 19 2.13 12.99 -6.33
CA LYS A 19 1.58 11.84 -5.60
C LYS A 19 1.76 10.51 -6.33
N CYS A 20 1.50 10.47 -7.63
CA CYS A 20 1.56 9.24 -8.42
C CYS A 20 2.97 8.89 -8.90
N LEU A 21 3.84 9.89 -9.12
CA LEU A 21 5.15 9.68 -9.75
C LEU A 21 6.05 8.68 -8.98
N PRO A 22 6.19 8.74 -7.64
CA PRO A 22 7.07 7.80 -6.94
C PRO A 22 6.65 6.33 -7.10
N VAL A 23 5.34 6.06 -7.05
CA VAL A 23 4.79 4.71 -7.23
C VAL A 23 4.90 4.26 -8.70
N PHE A 24 4.68 5.17 -9.64
CA PHE A 24 4.88 4.89 -11.06
C PHE A 24 6.35 4.58 -11.38
N LEU A 25 7.31 5.28 -10.77
CA LEU A 25 8.73 4.98 -10.89
C LEU A 25 9.07 3.60 -10.30
N CYS A 26 8.42 3.20 -9.20
CA CYS A 26 8.54 1.85 -8.68
C CYS A 26 8.07 0.80 -9.69
N CYS A 27 6.95 1.02 -10.38
CA CYS A 27 6.48 0.14 -11.47
C CYS A 27 7.52 0.02 -12.60
N VAL A 28 8.09 1.16 -13.04
CA VAL A 28 9.10 1.18 -14.11
C VAL A 28 10.38 0.46 -13.67
N TYR A 29 10.87 0.73 -12.46
CA TYR A 29 12.03 0.06 -11.89
C TYR A 29 11.83 -1.45 -11.81
N LEU A 30 10.67 -1.87 -11.32
CA LEU A 30 10.30 -3.27 -11.20
C LEU A 30 10.29 -3.96 -12.57
N LEU A 31 9.67 -3.35 -13.58
CA LEU A 31 9.65 -3.86 -14.96
C LEU A 31 11.04 -3.93 -15.61
N TYR A 32 11.89 -2.95 -15.33
CA TYR A 32 13.26 -2.89 -15.86
C TYR A 32 14.13 -4.03 -15.29
N ARG A 33 14.05 -4.29 -13.98
CA ARG A 33 14.92 -5.27 -13.30
C ARG A 33 14.53 -6.74 -13.56
N THR A 34 13.31 -7.03 -13.99
CA THR A 34 12.77 -8.41 -14.07
C THR A 34 12.34 -8.86 -15.48
N SER A 35 12.92 -8.29 -16.54
CA SER A 35 12.50 -8.52 -17.94
C SER A 35 12.39 -10.00 -18.34
N HIS A 36 13.12 -10.91 -17.68
CA HIS A 36 13.18 -12.34 -18.01
C HIS A 36 12.50 -13.30 -17.00
N GLN A 37 12.00 -12.86 -15.84
CA GLN A 37 11.46 -13.75 -14.79
C GLN A 37 10.17 -13.17 -14.18
N ARG A 38 9.06 -13.22 -14.93
CA ARG A 38 7.74 -12.71 -14.48
C ARG A 38 6.95 -13.77 -13.70
N GLY A 39 7.48 -14.18 -12.55
CA GLY A 39 6.80 -15.08 -11.62
C GLY A 39 5.48 -14.48 -11.10
N ARG A 40 4.63 -15.32 -10.48
CA ARG A 40 3.33 -14.92 -9.92
C ARG A 40 3.45 -13.74 -8.94
N TYR A 41 4.41 -13.82 -8.01
CA TYR A 41 4.70 -12.77 -7.02
C TYR A 41 4.88 -11.39 -7.67
N HIS A 42 5.79 -11.33 -8.65
CA HIS A 42 6.14 -10.12 -9.37
C HIS A 42 4.93 -9.46 -10.07
N LYS A 43 4.10 -10.24 -10.75
CA LYS A 43 2.92 -9.73 -11.47
C LYS A 43 1.92 -9.08 -10.51
N PHE A 44 1.69 -9.71 -9.36
CA PHE A 44 0.75 -9.20 -8.35
C PHE A 44 1.31 -7.99 -7.58
N ILE A 45 2.60 -7.94 -7.30
CA ILE A 45 3.23 -6.71 -6.76
C ILE A 45 3.08 -5.55 -7.75
N LEU A 46 3.41 -5.77 -9.03
CA LEU A 46 3.26 -4.74 -10.07
C LEU A 46 1.81 -4.26 -10.22
N ALA A 47 0.85 -5.19 -10.24
CA ALA A 47 -0.57 -4.84 -10.32
C ALA A 47 -1.01 -4.02 -9.10
N GLY A 48 -0.54 -4.37 -7.89
CA GLY A 48 -0.82 -3.60 -6.68
C GLY A 48 -0.23 -2.19 -6.72
N LEU A 49 0.98 -2.03 -7.23
CA LEU A 49 1.62 -0.71 -7.40
C LEU A 49 0.84 0.17 -8.39
N LEU A 50 0.43 -0.38 -9.53
CA LEU A 50 -0.38 0.34 -10.51
C LEU A 50 -1.73 0.77 -9.94
N LEU A 51 -2.42 -0.14 -9.23
CA LEU A 51 -3.69 0.16 -8.57
C LEU A 51 -3.53 1.21 -7.47
N SER A 52 -2.45 1.14 -6.69
CA SER A 52 -2.11 2.15 -5.67
C SER A 52 -1.93 3.54 -6.30
N SER A 53 -1.19 3.61 -7.42
CA SER A 53 -1.03 4.86 -8.18
C SER A 53 -2.35 5.41 -8.74
N LEU A 54 -3.30 4.54 -9.12
CA LEU A 54 -4.65 4.97 -9.52
C LEU A 54 -5.48 5.43 -8.31
N GLY A 55 -5.28 4.81 -7.15
CA GLY A 55 -5.84 5.26 -5.87
C GLY A 55 -5.38 6.68 -5.52
N ASP A 56 -4.07 6.95 -5.62
CA ASP A 56 -3.48 8.28 -5.39
C ASP A 56 -4.11 9.35 -6.29
N ALA A 57 -4.29 9.03 -7.57
CA ALA A 57 -4.96 9.92 -8.53
C ALA A 57 -6.40 10.26 -8.11
N CYS A 58 -7.12 9.28 -7.55
CA CYS A 58 -8.49 9.47 -7.10
C CYS A 58 -8.56 10.28 -5.79
N LEU A 59 -7.65 10.04 -4.84
CA LEU A 59 -7.67 10.69 -3.51
C LEU A 59 -7.47 12.21 -3.55
N ILE A 60 -6.97 12.77 -4.66
CA ILE A 60 -6.85 14.23 -4.86
C ILE A 60 -8.21 14.91 -4.92
N TYR A 61 -9.24 14.18 -5.33
CA TYR A 61 -10.59 14.69 -5.49
C TYR A 61 -11.46 14.21 -4.32
N PRO A 62 -11.99 15.12 -3.47
CA PRO A 62 -12.77 14.72 -2.30
C PRO A 62 -13.96 13.81 -2.62
N HIS A 63 -14.62 14.02 -3.75
CA HIS A 63 -15.77 13.21 -4.20
C HIS A 63 -15.38 11.82 -4.72
N LEU A 64 -14.09 11.57 -5.01
CA LEU A 64 -13.56 10.27 -5.43
C LEU A 64 -12.88 9.53 -4.28
N PHE A 65 -13.00 10.01 -3.04
CA PHE A 65 -12.35 9.37 -1.89
C PHE A 65 -12.69 7.88 -1.78
N ILE A 66 -13.98 7.51 -1.88
CA ILE A 66 -14.43 6.10 -1.84
C ILE A 66 -13.87 5.30 -3.02
N VAL A 67 -13.77 5.92 -4.21
CA VAL A 67 -13.17 5.28 -5.40
C VAL A 67 -11.67 5.04 -5.19
N GLY A 68 -10.96 6.01 -4.60
CA GLY A 68 -9.56 5.87 -4.23
C GLY A 68 -9.35 4.74 -3.22
N MET A 69 -10.17 4.68 -2.16
CA MET A 69 -10.16 3.57 -1.20
C MET A 69 -10.42 2.22 -1.90
N ALA A 70 -11.34 2.17 -2.86
CA ALA A 70 -11.60 0.94 -3.62
C ALA A 70 -10.37 0.50 -4.44
N PHE A 71 -9.67 1.42 -5.10
CA PHE A 71 -8.42 1.10 -5.78
C PHE A 71 -7.35 0.55 -4.83
N PHE A 72 -7.18 1.17 -3.66
CA PHE A 72 -6.27 0.65 -2.63
C PHE A 72 -6.71 -0.71 -2.09
N ALA A 73 -8.00 -0.95 -1.90
CA ALA A 73 -8.51 -2.25 -1.51
C ALA A 73 -8.15 -3.33 -2.55
N VAL A 74 -8.34 -3.06 -3.85
CA VAL A 74 -7.94 -4.00 -4.90
C VAL A 74 -6.40 -4.15 -4.95
N ALA A 75 -5.64 -3.10 -4.66
CA ALA A 75 -4.19 -3.19 -4.51
C ALA A 75 -3.78 -4.14 -3.36
N HIS A 76 -4.44 -4.03 -2.20
CA HIS A 76 -4.22 -4.93 -1.06
C HIS A 76 -4.56 -6.37 -1.38
N ILE A 77 -5.66 -6.62 -2.09
CA ILE A 77 -6.00 -7.96 -2.61
C ILE A 77 -4.88 -8.48 -3.52
N SER A 78 -4.36 -7.62 -4.40
CA SER A 78 -3.24 -7.98 -5.27
C SER A 78 -1.99 -8.35 -4.45
N TYR A 79 -1.63 -7.56 -3.44
CA TYR A 79 -0.51 -7.87 -2.55
C TYR A 79 -0.72 -9.17 -1.77
N ILE A 80 -1.91 -9.42 -1.24
CA ILE A 80 -2.28 -10.71 -0.62
C ILE A 80 -2.09 -11.86 -1.61
N CYS A 81 -2.48 -11.68 -2.88
CA CYS A 81 -2.30 -12.69 -3.92
C CYS A 81 -0.82 -12.93 -4.28
N ALA A 82 0.03 -11.92 -4.12
CA ALA A 82 1.48 -12.04 -4.24
C ALA A 82 2.06 -12.87 -3.08
N PHE A 83 1.72 -12.52 -1.83
CA PHE A 83 2.20 -13.19 -0.62
C PHE A 83 1.66 -14.62 -0.48
N GLY A 84 0.51 -14.91 -1.08
CA GLY A 84 -0.13 -16.21 -1.02
C GLY A 84 -0.68 -16.54 0.37
N TRP A 85 -1.22 -17.75 0.53
CA TRP A 85 -1.90 -18.20 1.76
C TRP A 85 -1.13 -19.27 2.53
N SER A 86 0.15 -19.50 2.20
CA SER A 86 1.00 -20.48 2.89
C SER A 86 2.37 -19.88 3.18
N PRO A 87 2.95 -20.10 4.37
CA PRO A 87 2.34 -20.77 5.53
C PRO A 87 1.27 -19.91 6.20
N LEU A 88 0.37 -20.55 6.96
CA LEU A 88 -0.56 -19.87 7.87
C LEU A 88 0.05 -19.84 9.27
N SER A 89 0.44 -18.65 9.73
CA SER A 89 0.88 -18.43 11.12
C SER A 89 -0.06 -17.42 11.76
N PRO A 90 -0.94 -17.81 12.69
CA PRO A 90 -1.98 -16.92 13.23
C PRO A 90 -1.43 -15.84 14.17
N LEU A 91 -0.19 -16.00 14.65
CA LEU A 91 0.37 -15.14 15.71
C LEU A 91 0.41 -13.65 15.33
N PRO A 92 0.89 -13.22 14.14
CA PRO A 92 0.88 -11.80 13.81
C PRO A 92 -0.54 -11.26 13.63
N LEU A 93 -1.46 -12.06 13.10
CA LEU A 93 -2.86 -11.68 12.95
C LEU A 93 -3.53 -11.45 14.32
N ALA A 94 -3.19 -12.27 15.31
CA ALA A 94 -3.66 -12.13 16.69
C ALA A 94 -3.16 -10.86 17.39
N VAL A 95 -2.13 -10.19 16.86
CA VAL A 95 -1.64 -8.88 17.34
C VAL A 95 -2.23 -7.74 16.52
N ILE A 96 -2.22 -7.87 15.19
CA ILE A 96 -2.69 -6.82 14.27
C ILE A 96 -4.18 -6.52 14.48
N LEU A 97 -5.04 -7.54 14.50
CA LEU A 97 -6.49 -7.32 14.57
C LEU A 97 -6.95 -6.64 15.86
N PRO A 98 -6.45 -7.00 17.06
CA PRO A 98 -6.79 -6.26 18.27
C PRO A 98 -6.30 -4.82 18.28
N VAL A 99 -5.10 -4.55 17.75
CA VAL A 99 -4.55 -3.18 17.70
C VAL A 99 -5.37 -2.30 16.76
N GLU A 100 -5.60 -2.76 15.54
CA GLU A 100 -6.42 -2.05 14.55
C GLU A 100 -7.89 -1.93 15.00
N GLY A 101 -8.42 -3.00 15.61
CA GLY A 101 -9.76 -3.01 16.18
C GLY A 101 -9.91 -1.98 17.31
N LEU A 102 -8.92 -1.89 18.21
CA LEU A 102 -8.92 -0.89 19.27
C LEU A 102 -8.94 0.53 18.67
N ILE A 103 -8.05 0.83 17.73
CA ILE A 103 -8.01 2.13 17.04
C ILE A 103 -9.36 2.41 16.37
N PHE A 104 -9.92 1.43 15.66
CA PHE A 104 -11.22 1.58 15.02
C PHE A 104 -12.34 1.90 16.01
N PHE A 105 -12.51 1.09 17.07
CA PHE A 105 -13.63 1.25 17.99
C PHE A 105 -13.51 2.49 18.88
N THR A 106 -12.30 2.91 19.24
CA THR A 106 -12.12 4.05 20.17
C THR A 106 -11.87 5.38 19.48
N VAL A 107 -11.26 5.39 18.29
CA VAL A 107 -10.85 6.63 17.60
C VAL A 107 -11.71 6.89 16.37
N LEU A 108 -11.87 5.90 15.49
CA LEU A 108 -12.54 6.13 14.20
C LEU A 108 -14.06 6.07 14.32
N LEU A 109 -14.62 4.99 14.87
CA LEU A 109 -16.05 4.71 14.89
C LEU A 109 -16.93 5.88 15.42
N PRO A 110 -16.55 6.64 16.47
CA PRO A 110 -17.33 7.78 16.93
C PRO A 110 -17.50 8.90 15.89
N GLU A 111 -16.55 9.02 14.95
CA GLU A 111 -16.48 10.10 13.96
C GLU A 111 -17.06 9.68 12.59
N LEU A 112 -17.40 8.40 12.42
CA LEU A 112 -17.90 7.87 11.15
C LEU A 112 -19.42 7.92 11.06
N ASP A 113 -19.90 8.25 9.86
CA ASP A 113 -21.32 8.28 9.55
C ASP A 113 -21.64 7.53 8.24
N GLY A 114 -22.93 7.23 8.06
CA GLY A 114 -23.48 6.64 6.85
C GLY A 114 -22.76 5.35 6.41
N LEU A 115 -22.34 5.33 5.14
CA LEU A 115 -21.74 4.15 4.51
C LEU A 115 -20.33 3.84 5.06
N LEU A 116 -19.62 4.83 5.59
CA LEU A 116 -18.23 4.68 6.04
C LEU A 116 -18.11 3.81 7.28
N VAL A 117 -19.14 3.77 8.13
CA VAL A 117 -19.24 2.87 9.30
C VAL A 117 -19.05 1.40 8.90
N TYR A 118 -19.44 1.01 7.69
CA TYR A 118 -19.30 -0.36 7.18
C TYR A 118 -18.06 -0.54 6.31
N LEU A 119 -17.71 0.47 5.49
CA LEU A 119 -16.58 0.35 4.56
C LEU A 119 -15.22 0.36 5.27
N ILE A 120 -15.06 1.18 6.31
CA ILE A 120 -13.78 1.30 7.02
C ILE A 120 -13.39 0.03 7.76
N PRO A 121 -14.24 -0.63 8.57
CA PRO A 121 -13.83 -1.87 9.23
C PRO A 121 -13.54 -2.98 8.20
N LEU A 122 -14.27 -3.04 7.08
CA LEU A 122 -13.97 -3.98 6.00
C LEU A 122 -12.59 -3.70 5.38
N TYR A 123 -12.26 -2.43 5.15
CA TYR A 123 -10.97 -2.01 4.65
C TYR A 123 -9.84 -2.34 5.64
N ILE A 124 -10.04 -2.08 6.94
CA ILE A 124 -9.09 -2.42 8.00
C ILE A 124 -8.82 -3.92 8.06
N LEU A 125 -9.86 -4.76 7.97
CA LEU A 125 -9.68 -6.22 7.93
C LEU A 125 -8.85 -6.67 6.72
N LEU A 126 -9.08 -6.03 5.56
CA LEU A 126 -8.35 -6.31 4.34
C LEU A 126 -6.88 -5.89 4.45
N LEU A 127 -6.61 -4.67 4.94
CA LEU A 127 -5.26 -4.17 5.19
C LEU A 127 -4.52 -5.00 6.24
N GLY A 128 -5.18 -5.34 7.34
CA GLY A 128 -4.66 -6.22 8.38
C GLY A 128 -4.31 -7.60 7.83
N THR A 129 -5.12 -8.14 6.93
CA THR A 129 -4.82 -9.39 6.21
C THR A 129 -3.58 -9.22 5.32
N MET A 130 -3.47 -8.13 4.56
CA MET A 130 -2.30 -7.84 3.71
C MET A 130 -1.02 -7.80 4.53
N VAL A 131 -1.01 -7.07 5.66
CA VAL A 131 0.17 -6.97 6.54
C VAL A 131 0.49 -8.30 7.18
N TRP A 132 -0.52 -9.03 7.69
CA TRP A 132 -0.30 -10.37 8.21
C TRP A 132 0.37 -11.27 7.17
N ARG A 133 -0.11 -11.26 5.93
CA ARG A 133 0.46 -12.07 4.85
C ARG A 133 1.88 -11.62 4.50
N SER A 134 2.18 -10.34 4.54
CA SER A 134 3.54 -9.83 4.28
C SER A 134 4.53 -10.25 5.38
N LEU A 135 4.09 -10.38 6.64
CA LEU A 135 4.92 -10.81 7.77
C LEU A 135 5.29 -12.30 7.74
N VAL A 136 4.49 -13.13 7.06
CA VAL A 136 4.67 -14.59 7.08
C VAL A 136 4.93 -15.18 5.69
N VAL A 137 5.13 -14.33 4.69
CA VAL A 137 5.44 -14.75 3.31
C VAL A 137 6.77 -15.54 3.29
N PRO A 138 6.84 -16.71 2.62
CA PRO A 138 8.03 -17.54 2.61
C PRO A 138 9.05 -17.04 1.56
N LEU A 139 9.61 -15.86 1.78
CA LEU A 139 10.67 -15.27 0.96
C LEU A 139 12.05 -15.47 1.61
N PRO A 140 13.15 -15.37 0.83
CA PRO A 140 14.49 -15.22 1.40
C PRO A 140 14.54 -14.04 2.37
N ARG A 141 15.42 -14.12 3.38
CA ARG A 141 15.45 -13.20 4.53
C ARG A 141 15.40 -11.72 4.15
N ASP A 142 16.18 -11.30 3.17
CA ASP A 142 16.27 -9.88 2.78
C ASP A 142 14.98 -9.42 2.08
N ALA A 143 14.47 -10.22 1.14
CA ALA A 143 13.21 -9.95 0.46
C ALA A 143 12.00 -10.00 1.41
N TRP A 144 12.01 -10.92 2.37
CA TRP A 144 11.00 -10.99 3.43
C TRP A 144 11.02 -9.73 4.29
N PHE A 145 12.18 -9.24 4.71
CA PHE A 145 12.29 -8.02 5.51
C PHE A 145 11.65 -6.83 4.78
N PHE A 146 11.91 -6.69 3.48
CA PHE A 146 11.28 -5.65 2.67
C PHE A 146 9.75 -5.84 2.55
N ALA A 147 9.26 -7.05 2.35
CA ALA A 147 7.81 -7.31 2.31
C ALA A 147 7.13 -6.99 3.66
N ALA A 148 7.72 -7.43 4.76
CA ALA A 148 7.26 -7.20 6.13
C ALA A 148 7.24 -5.71 6.47
N ALA A 149 8.38 -5.03 6.32
CA ALA A 149 8.50 -3.60 6.60
C ALA A 149 7.62 -2.76 5.66
N GLY A 150 7.47 -3.17 4.40
CA GLY A 150 6.58 -2.53 3.43
C GLY A 150 5.11 -2.61 3.85
N GLY A 151 4.62 -3.80 4.22
CA GLY A 151 3.26 -3.97 4.72
C GLY A 151 2.97 -3.13 5.97
N VAL A 152 3.87 -3.18 6.97
CA VAL A 152 3.72 -2.39 8.21
C VAL A 152 3.74 -0.88 7.91
N SER A 153 4.62 -0.41 7.04
CA SER A 153 4.67 1.00 6.65
C SER A 153 3.38 1.46 5.95
N PHE A 154 2.76 0.57 5.16
CA PHE A 154 1.48 0.84 4.51
C PHE A 154 0.37 1.02 5.56
N MET A 155 0.31 0.11 6.54
CA MET A 155 -0.66 0.21 7.63
C MET A 155 -0.50 1.51 8.43
N VAL A 156 0.74 1.88 8.77
CA VAL A 156 0.99 3.17 9.45
C VAL A 156 0.51 4.35 8.61
N SER A 157 0.75 4.34 7.30
CA SER A 157 0.25 5.37 6.38
C SER A 157 -1.28 5.47 6.39
N ASP A 158 -1.96 4.34 6.23
CA ASP A 158 -3.43 4.32 6.11
C ASP A 158 -4.10 4.66 7.44
N THR A 159 -3.54 4.24 8.57
CA THR A 159 -4.02 4.64 9.89
C THR A 159 -3.85 6.13 10.11
N ALA A 160 -2.70 6.71 9.74
CA ALA A 160 -2.49 8.16 9.79
C ALA A 160 -3.46 8.91 8.86
N LEU A 161 -3.69 8.39 7.64
CA LEU A 161 -4.65 8.95 6.69
C LEU A 161 -6.07 8.92 7.23
N ALA A 162 -6.49 7.83 7.87
CA ALA A 162 -7.82 7.72 8.46
C ALA A 162 -8.02 8.72 9.61
N ILE A 163 -7.03 8.85 10.50
CA ILE A 163 -7.09 9.81 11.62
C ILE A 163 -7.15 11.25 11.11
N ASP A 164 -6.28 11.62 10.16
CA ASP A 164 -6.27 12.95 9.54
C ASP A 164 -7.59 13.27 8.83
N LYS A 165 -8.18 12.26 8.16
CA LYS A 165 -9.37 12.42 7.35
C LYS A 165 -10.66 12.53 8.16
N PHE A 166 -10.79 11.74 9.22
CA PHE A 166 -12.06 11.56 9.94
C PHE A 166 -12.08 12.18 11.33
N CYS A 167 -10.94 12.24 12.03
CA CYS A 167 -10.93 12.64 13.44
C CYS A 167 -10.40 14.05 13.62
N THR A 168 -9.11 14.27 13.33
CA THR A 168 -8.47 15.57 13.55
C THR A 168 -7.33 15.75 12.58
N PRO A 169 -7.15 16.96 12.01
CA PRO A 169 -6.00 17.26 11.17
C PRO A 169 -4.70 16.98 11.91
N LEU A 170 -3.84 16.15 11.34
CA LEU A 170 -2.55 15.84 11.93
C LEU A 170 -1.52 16.92 11.57
N PRO A 171 -0.65 17.34 12.52
CA PRO A 171 0.46 18.21 12.19
C PRO A 171 1.40 17.48 11.21
N TYR A 172 1.72 18.11 10.09
CA TYR A 172 2.53 17.52 9.01
C TYR A 172 1.94 16.21 8.43
N ALA A 173 0.60 16.06 8.45
CA ALA A 173 -0.11 14.88 7.96
C ALA A 173 0.40 14.38 6.61
N GLU A 174 0.50 15.28 5.63
CA GLU A 174 0.95 14.93 4.28
C GLU A 174 2.36 14.32 4.26
N ALA A 175 3.29 14.83 5.07
CA ALA A 175 4.64 14.30 5.13
C ALA A 175 4.68 12.90 5.79
N VAL A 176 3.91 12.70 6.87
CA VAL A 176 3.83 11.40 7.57
C VAL A 176 3.15 10.36 6.69
N ILE A 177 1.98 10.69 6.14
CA ILE A 177 1.18 9.80 5.30
C ILE A 177 1.97 9.45 4.03
N MET A 178 2.38 10.45 3.24
CA MET A 178 3.07 10.18 1.98
C MET A 178 4.47 9.59 2.21
N GLY A 179 5.17 9.98 3.28
CA GLY A 179 6.48 9.43 3.61
C GLY A 179 6.43 7.94 3.95
N THR A 180 5.53 7.53 4.83
CA THR A 180 5.34 6.11 5.19
C THR A 180 4.75 5.31 4.04
N TYR A 181 3.86 5.91 3.26
CA TYR A 181 3.30 5.32 2.03
C TYR A 181 4.36 5.04 0.97
N TYR A 182 5.19 6.02 0.61
CA TYR A 182 6.23 5.81 -0.40
C TYR A 182 7.28 4.82 0.08
N LEU A 183 7.63 4.86 1.36
CA LEU A 183 8.47 3.84 1.96
C LEU A 183 7.85 2.46 1.78
N ALA A 184 6.55 2.30 2.03
CA ALA A 184 5.83 1.04 1.81
C ALA A 184 5.95 0.56 0.35
N GLN A 185 5.67 1.43 -0.62
CA GLN A 185 5.69 1.06 -2.05
C GLN A 185 7.10 0.70 -2.53
N ILE A 186 8.13 1.42 -2.07
CA ILE A 186 9.53 1.12 -2.38
C ILE A 186 9.92 -0.24 -1.80
N LEU A 187 9.62 -0.50 -0.52
CA LEU A 187 9.96 -1.76 0.14
C LEU A 187 9.23 -2.95 -0.51
N LEU A 188 7.94 -2.81 -0.83
CA LEU A 188 7.20 -3.84 -1.57
C LEU A 188 7.82 -4.10 -2.94
N THR A 189 8.32 -3.06 -3.61
CA THR A 189 9.03 -3.19 -4.89
C THR A 189 10.36 -3.95 -4.72
N LEU A 190 11.17 -3.60 -3.72
CA LEU A 190 12.45 -4.25 -3.43
C LEU A 190 12.28 -5.73 -3.06
N SER A 191 11.21 -6.06 -2.33
CA SER A 191 10.86 -7.45 -2.02
C SER A 191 10.70 -8.32 -3.28
N ALA A 192 10.31 -7.71 -4.41
CA ALA A 192 10.08 -8.37 -5.68
C ALA A 192 11.31 -8.37 -6.62
N THR A 193 12.36 -7.60 -6.32
CA THR A 193 13.61 -7.58 -7.11
C THR A 193 14.73 -8.42 -6.48
N ASP A 194 14.84 -8.41 -5.16
CA ASP A 194 16.02 -8.98 -4.49
C ASP A 194 15.88 -10.50 -4.31
N GLY A 195 14.65 -10.99 -4.15
CA GLY A 195 14.35 -12.43 -4.18
C GLY A 195 14.69 -13.10 -5.52
N THR A 196 14.71 -12.34 -6.62
CA THR A 196 15.11 -12.84 -7.95
C THR A 196 16.62 -12.91 -8.16
N GLU A 197 17.41 -12.05 -7.51
CA GLU A 197 18.88 -12.05 -7.63
C GLU A 197 19.50 -13.23 -6.87
N GLN A 198 19.08 -13.51 -5.64
CA GLN A 198 19.56 -14.67 -4.86
C GLN A 198 19.25 -16.02 -5.53
N ARG A 199 18.10 -16.15 -6.20
CA ARG A 199 17.73 -17.36 -6.96
C ARG A 199 18.59 -17.55 -8.22
N ARG A 200 19.06 -16.46 -8.84
CA ARG A 200 19.98 -16.50 -9.99
C ARG A 200 21.39 -16.90 -9.57
N GLU A 201 21.92 -16.36 -8.48
CA GLU A 201 23.26 -16.70 -7.98
C GLU A 201 23.38 -18.16 -7.53
N THR A 202 22.35 -18.68 -6.85
CA THR A 202 22.29 -20.10 -6.46
C THR A 202 22.19 -21.05 -7.66
N THR A 203 21.54 -20.64 -8.74
CA THR A 203 21.50 -21.44 -9.99
C THR A 203 22.84 -21.41 -10.71
N LYS A 204 23.52 -20.26 -10.71
CA LYS A 204 24.84 -20.08 -11.36
C LYS A 204 25.98 -20.79 -10.62
N LYS A 205 25.89 -20.99 -9.29
CA LYS A 205 26.84 -21.80 -8.50
C LYS A 205 26.68 -23.31 -8.66
N LYS A 206 25.61 -23.79 -9.31
CA LYS A 206 25.34 -25.22 -9.55
C LYS A 206 25.82 -25.71 -10.93
N HIS A 207 26.40 -24.82 -11.73
CA HIS A 207 27.05 -25.11 -13.01
C HIS A 207 28.49 -24.63 -12.96
#